data_AF-A0A2E8IG47-F1
#
_entry.id   AF-A0A2E8IG47-F1
#
_cell.length_a   1.000
_cell.length_b   1.000
_cell.length_c   1.000
_cell.angle_alpha   90.00
_cell.angle_beta   90.00
_cell.angle_gamma   90.00
#
_symmetry.space_group_name_H-M   'P 1'
#
loop_
_entity.id
_entity.type
_entity.pdbx_description
1 polymer ?
#
loop_
_entity_poly.entity_id
_entity_poly.type
_entity_poly.pdbx_seq_one_letter_code
_entity_poly.pdbx_strand_id
1 'polypeptide(L)'
;MADGSTIKKKKIYTVDKYVCKYINDEWLVDEDISSRKYGKKYGVNYHVIEKIQQEDGYNLPLSTLTTMCFNHGIKLSDFFKIVESKYSKFLTDDYFFKIN
;
A
#
# COMPACT_ATOMS: atom_id res chain seq x y z
N MET A 1 22.51 34.92 -3.73
CA MET A 1 22.03 33.70 -4.43
C MET A 1 22.33 32.52 -3.55
N ALA A 2 21.31 31.90 -2.96
CA ALA A 2 21.41 30.60 -2.29
C ALA A 2 20.05 29.91 -2.47
N ASP A 3 19.97 29.07 -3.50
CA ASP A 3 18.88 28.10 -3.67
C ASP A 3 19.02 27.07 -2.53
N GLY A 4 18.31 27.33 -1.43
CA GLY A 4 18.16 26.41 -0.32
C GLY A 4 17.03 25.44 -0.58
N SER A 5 17.08 24.67 -1.66
CA SER A 5 16.19 23.53 -1.88
C SER A 5 16.46 22.47 -0.80
N THR A 6 15.67 22.52 0.27
CA THR A 6 15.70 21.52 1.35
C THR A 6 15.21 20.20 0.76
N ILE A 7 16.14 19.26 0.58
CA ILE A 7 15.83 17.91 0.10
C ILE A 7 14.82 17.27 1.06
N LYS A 8 13.57 17.11 0.61
CA LYS A 8 12.50 16.49 1.41
C LYS A 8 12.71 14.99 1.43
N LYS A 9 13.26 14.48 2.54
CA LYS A 9 13.39 13.03 2.79
C LYS A 9 12.07 12.48 3.32
N LYS A 10 11.48 11.49 2.64
CA LYS A 10 10.29 10.76 3.09
C LYS A 10 10.72 9.47 3.77
N LYS A 11 10.21 9.20 4.98
CA LYS A 11 10.34 7.89 5.64
C LYS A 11 9.39 6.89 4.99
N ILE A 12 9.90 5.70 4.73
CA ILE A 12 9.15 4.59 4.13
C ILE A 12 9.33 3.38 5.03
N TYR A 13 8.27 3.00 5.73
CA TYR A 13 8.26 1.81 6.57
C TYR A 13 8.14 0.57 5.68
N THR A 14 8.94 -0.45 5.98
CA THR A 14 8.91 -1.73 5.26
C THR A 14 7.53 -2.38 5.35
N VAL A 15 6.89 -2.36 6.53
CA VAL A 15 5.53 -2.89 6.72
C VAL A 15 4.53 -2.26 5.76
N ASP A 16 4.46 -0.92 5.71
CA ASP A 16 3.56 -0.18 4.81
C ASP A 16 3.78 -0.56 3.34
N LYS A 17 5.06 -0.65 2.93
CA LYS A 17 5.45 -1.02 1.57
C LYS A 17 4.96 -2.42 1.21
N TYR A 18 5.18 -3.41 2.07
CA TYR A 18 4.82 -4.80 1.77
C TYR A 18 3.32 -5.07 1.87
N VAL A 19 2.61 -4.36 2.75
CA VAL A 19 1.13 -4.35 2.76
C VAL A 19 0.59 -3.83 1.42
N CYS A 20 1.07 -2.67 0.96
CA CYS A 20 0.65 -2.12 -0.33
C CYS A 20 1.04 -3.03 -1.49
N LYS A 21 2.28 -3.55 -1.48
CA LYS A 21 2.79 -4.47 -2.50
C LYS A 21 1.94 -5.73 -2.61
N TYR A 22 1.55 -6.34 -1.48
CA TYR A 22 0.66 -7.50 -1.51
C TYR A 22 -0.66 -7.18 -2.23
N ILE A 23 -1.31 -6.07 -1.85
CA ILE A 23 -2.58 -5.67 -2.46
C ILE A 23 -2.40 -5.41 -3.95
N ASN A 24 -1.34 -4.71 -4.33
CA ASN A 24 -1.04 -4.45 -5.74
C ASN A 24 -0.88 -5.75 -6.54
N ASP A 25 0.00 -6.64 -6.07
CA ASP A 25 0.44 -7.81 -6.80
C ASP A 25 -0.61 -8.95 -6.80
N GLU A 26 -1.60 -8.92 -5.90
CA GLU A 26 -2.59 -9.99 -5.77
C GLU A 26 -4.02 -9.53 -6.07
N TRP A 27 -4.36 -8.26 -5.76
CA TRP A 27 -5.74 -7.76 -5.87
C TRP A 27 -5.94 -6.81 -7.05
N LEU A 28 -4.87 -6.14 -7.49
CA LEU A 28 -4.90 -5.10 -8.52
C LEU A 28 -4.11 -5.51 -9.78
N VAL A 29 -4.18 -6.80 -10.14
CA VAL A 29 -3.33 -7.42 -11.17
C VAL A 29 -3.78 -7.19 -12.61
N ASP A 30 -5.04 -6.86 -12.83
CA ASP A 30 -5.60 -6.63 -14.16
C ASP A 30 -5.32 -5.19 -14.60
N GLU A 31 -4.44 -5.04 -15.58
CA GLU A 31 -4.00 -3.75 -16.15
C GLU A 31 -5.11 -3.03 -16.93
N ASP A 32 -6.13 -3.75 -17.40
CA ASP A 32 -7.26 -3.18 -18.13
C ASP A 32 -8.31 -2.54 -17.18
N ILE A 33 -8.16 -2.75 -15.87
CA ILE A 33 -9.04 -2.18 -14.86
C ILE A 33 -8.48 -0.84 -14.37
N SER A 34 -9.17 0.25 -14.71
CA SER A 34 -8.84 1.58 -14.17
C SER A 34 -8.92 1.64 -12.63
N SER A 35 -8.13 2.53 -12.02
CA SER A 35 -8.12 2.76 -10.57
C SER A 35 -9.52 3.15 -10.02
N ARG A 36 -10.39 3.78 -10.83
CA ARG A 36 -11.78 4.06 -10.46
C ARG A 36 -12.61 2.80 -10.31
N LYS A 37 -12.45 1.84 -11.23
CA LYS A 37 -13.17 0.55 -11.19
C LYS A 37 -12.69 -0.28 -10.01
N TYR A 38 -11.39 -0.30 -9.73
CA TYR A 38 -10.86 -0.89 -8.49
C TYR A 38 -11.36 -0.20 -7.22
N GLY A 39 -11.39 1.13 -7.21
CA GLY A 39 -11.93 1.89 -6.07
C GLY A 39 -13.38 1.50 -5.77
N LYS A 40 -14.22 1.39 -6.80
CA LYS A 40 -15.60 0.90 -6.66
C LYS A 40 -15.66 -0.54 -6.17
N LYS A 41 -14.81 -1.44 -6.68
CA LYS A 41 -14.74 -2.85 -6.28
C LYS A 41 -14.38 -3.02 -4.80
N TYR A 42 -13.44 -2.23 -4.30
CA TYR A 42 -12.92 -2.35 -2.94
C TYR A 42 -13.49 -1.34 -1.94
N GLY A 43 -14.47 -0.53 -2.36
CA GLY A 43 -15.15 0.43 -1.49
C GLY A 43 -14.28 1.63 -1.07
N VAL A 44 -13.34 2.06 -1.91
CA VAL A 44 -12.40 3.15 -1.63
C VAL A 44 -12.31 4.17 -2.77
N ASN A 45 -11.82 5.37 -2.48
CA ASN A 45 -11.57 6.37 -3.52
C ASN A 45 -10.44 5.90 -4.47
N TYR A 46 -10.50 6.24 -5.76
CA TYR A 46 -9.48 5.85 -6.73
C TYR A 46 -8.07 6.33 -6.35
N HIS A 47 -7.93 7.47 -5.67
CA HIS A 47 -6.64 7.93 -5.15
C HIS A 47 -6.01 7.00 -4.11
N VAL A 48 -6.82 6.20 -3.39
CA VAL A 48 -6.30 5.14 -2.51
C VAL A 48 -5.61 4.08 -3.37
N ILE A 49 -6.27 3.65 -4.45
CA ILE A 49 -5.71 2.67 -5.38
C ILE A 49 -4.40 3.20 -5.99
N GLU A 50 -4.40 4.44 -6.50
CA GLU A 50 -3.18 5.06 -7.05
C GLU A 50 -2.02 5.10 -6.04
N LYS A 51 -2.30 5.37 -4.75
CA LYS A 51 -1.29 5.37 -3.70
C LYS A 51 -0.78 3.96 -3.35
N ILE A 52 -1.65 2.95 -3.39
CA ILE A 52 -1.25 1.54 -3.20
C ILE A 52 -0.32 1.09 -4.32
N GLN A 53 -0.61 1.49 -5.57
CA GLN A 53 0.16 1.15 -6.76
C GLN A 53 1.52 1.87 -6.86
N GLN A 54 1.83 2.81 -5.95
CA GLN A 54 3.16 3.42 -5.89
C GLN A 54 4.20 2.37 -5.47
N GLU A 55 5.42 2.46 -6.03
CA GLU A 55 6.53 1.53 -5.78
C GLU A 55 6.80 1.26 -4.29
N ASP A 56 6.68 2.29 -3.46
CA ASP A 56 6.90 2.22 -2.02
C ASP A 56 5.61 2.19 -1.20
N GLY A 57 4.46 2.22 -1.87
CA GLY A 57 3.17 2.36 -1.23
C GLY A 57 3.04 3.61 -0.37
N TYR A 58 2.14 3.52 0.61
CA TYR A 58 1.90 4.56 1.60
C TYR A 58 1.40 3.95 2.91
N ASN A 59 1.34 4.76 3.97
CA ASN A 59 0.69 4.36 5.21
C ASN A 59 -0.83 4.24 5.00
N LEU A 60 -1.27 3.01 4.72
CA LEU A 60 -2.65 2.64 4.49
C LEU A 60 -3.41 2.63 5.83
N PRO A 61 -4.40 3.53 6.04
CA PRO A 61 -5.16 3.53 7.28
C PRO A 61 -5.84 2.19 7.52
N LEU A 62 -5.81 1.69 8.75
CA LEU A 62 -6.40 0.40 9.11
C LEU A 62 -7.90 0.34 8.78
N SER A 63 -8.62 1.45 8.91
CA SER A 63 -10.02 1.57 8.50
C SER A 63 -10.20 1.33 6.99
N THR A 64 -9.33 1.90 6.16
CA THR A 64 -9.31 1.67 4.71
C THR A 64 -9.00 0.21 4.39
N LEU A 65 -7.96 -0.36 5.00
CA LEU A 65 -7.61 -1.78 4.81
C LEU A 65 -8.77 -2.71 5.22
N THR A 66 -9.45 -2.40 6.33
CA THR A 66 -10.62 -3.15 6.81
C THR A 66 -11.74 -3.12 5.78
N THR A 67 -12.06 -1.96 5.22
CA THR A 67 -13.05 -1.83 4.14
C THR A 67 -12.67 -2.63 2.91
N MET A 68 -11.40 -2.58 2.49
CA MET A 68 -10.93 -3.36 1.34
C MET A 68 -11.02 -4.87 1.59
N CYS A 69 -10.59 -5.34 2.78
CA CYS A 69 -10.69 -6.75 3.17
C CYS A 69 -12.15 -7.23 3.16
N PHE A 70 -13.06 -6.43 3.72
CA PHE A 70 -14.49 -6.74 3.74
C PHE A 70 -15.05 -6.93 2.32
N ASN A 71 -14.78 -5.98 1.42
CA ASN A 71 -15.23 -6.07 0.02
C ASN A 71 -14.51 -7.17 -0.77
N HIS A 72 -13.30 -7.55 -0.36
CA HIS A 72 -12.57 -8.68 -0.92
C HIS A 72 -13.07 -10.05 -0.40
N GLY A 73 -13.87 -10.06 0.68
CA GLY A 73 -14.38 -11.29 1.29
C GLY A 73 -13.38 -12.00 2.20
N ILE A 74 -12.38 -11.30 2.73
CA ILE A 74 -11.39 -11.86 3.66
C ILE A 74 -11.43 -11.15 5.02
N LYS A 75 -11.09 -11.87 6.09
CA LYS A 75 -10.92 -11.24 7.41
C LYS A 75 -9.60 -10.48 7.44
N LEU A 76 -9.60 -9.34 8.13
CA LEU A 76 -8.39 -8.55 8.35
C LEU A 76 -7.26 -9.37 9.02
N SER A 77 -7.61 -10.26 9.95
CA SER A 77 -6.64 -11.18 10.57
C SER A 77 -6.00 -12.13 9.57
N ASP A 78 -6.77 -12.61 8.59
CA ASP A 78 -6.28 -13.57 7.61
C ASP A 78 -5.44 -12.85 6.55
N PHE A 79 -5.81 -11.62 6.19
CA PHE A 79 -4.95 -10.74 5.40
C PHE A 79 -3.54 -10.65 6.00
N PHE A 80 -3.42 -10.29 7.28
CA PHE A 80 -2.11 -10.14 7.90
C PHE A 80 -1.32 -11.45 7.95
N LYS A 81 -1.96 -12.59 8.22
CA LYS A 81 -1.31 -13.91 8.14
C LYS A 81 -0.76 -14.20 6.75
N ILE A 82 -1.50 -13.86 5.70
CA ILE A 82 -1.05 -14.09 4.32
C ILE A 82 0.14 -13.19 3.98
N VAL A 83 0.05 -11.90 4.33
CA VAL A 83 1.14 -10.93 4.13
C VAL A 83 2.39 -11.38 4.88
N GLU A 84 2.25 -11.81 6.14
CA GLU A 84 3.33 -12.36 6.96
C GLU A 84 3.93 -13.62 6.35
N SER A 85 3.10 -14.56 5.88
CA SER A 85 3.55 -15.78 5.22
C SER A 85 4.37 -15.48 3.96
N LYS A 86 3.99 -14.47 3.16
CA LYS A 86 4.66 -14.12 1.91
C LYS A 86 5.92 -13.27 2.11
N TYR A 87 5.91 -12.37 3.10
CA TYR A 87 6.94 -11.34 3.28
C TYR A 87 7.62 -11.35 4.65
N SER A 88 7.57 -12.44 5.42
CA SER A 88 8.17 -12.55 6.77
C SER A 88 9.60 -12.01 6.87
N LYS A 89 10.43 -12.23 5.85
CA LYS A 89 11.83 -11.75 5.82
C LYS A 89 11.96 -10.23 5.65
N PHE A 90 10.93 -9.55 5.19
CA PHE A 90 10.93 -8.13 4.86
C PHE A 90 9.99 -7.29 5.72
N LEU A 91 9.10 -7.92 6.48
CA LEU A 91 8.23 -7.27 7.47
C LEU A 91 9.00 -7.03 8.77
N THR A 92 9.95 -6.11 8.72
CA THR A 92 10.68 -5.63 9.89
C THR A 92 10.11 -4.29 10.37
N ASP A 93 10.45 -3.86 11.59
CA ASP A 93 10.09 -2.54 12.12
C ASP A 93 10.97 -1.39 11.57
N ASP A 94 11.73 -1.68 10.51
CA ASP A 94 12.66 -0.74 9.88
C ASP A 94 11.96 0.26 8.95
N TYR A 95 12.71 1.28 8.58
CA TYR A 95 12.33 2.21 7.53
C TYR A 95 13.57 2.69 6.79
N PHE A 96 13.37 3.15 5.55
CA PHE A 96 14.40 3.82 4.77
C PHE A 96 13.94 5.22 4.36
N PHE A 97 14.90 6.08 4.04
CA PHE A 97 14.62 7.41 3.52
C PHE A 97 14.68 7.39 2.00
N LYS A 98 13.61 7.85 1.34
CA LYS A 98 13.64 8.18 -0.08
C LYS A 98 13.84 9.68 -0.23
N ILE A 99 14.79 10.03 -1.09
CA ILE A 99 15.01 11.41 -1.53
C ILE A 99 14.08 11.62 -2.73
N ASN A 100 13.19 12.61 -2.62
CA ASN A 100 12.37 13.09 -3.73
C ASN A 100 13.13 14.10 -4.58
#